data_AF-A0A0W8CNR7-F1
#
_entry.id   AF-A0A0W8CNR7-F1
#
_cell.length_a   1.000
_cell.length_b   1.000
_cell.length_c   1.000
_cell.angle_alpha   90.00
_cell.angle_beta   90.00
_cell.angle_gamma   90.00
#
_symmetry.space_group_name_H-M   'P 1'
#
loop_
_entity.id
_entity.type
_entity.pdbx_description
1 polymer ?
#
loop_
_entity_poly.entity_id
_entity_poly.type
_entity_poly.pdbx_seq_one_letter_code
_entity_poly.pdbx_strand_id
1 'polypeptide(L)'
;MSLPLPAILTCRLAIKNGDPLTSCRNKTEPIDFSFQIDRSFRLFKAQVATEFIRRLPNDWQDDFSVYLKPTKHAPQREFLELDEENFSSRVARSWELARLRLHGQSDFVLMSFVYVPRAPEPRANTIRRATKNQIQEQVPRVAAMLAERNISSGPASQLYMATMQARLPADAPLQVPDNTTFRQLRNIDQLSQEMETNQNTTQATADMNFRMLRIKIQGTVIQVQVHVGDLQEILGLPAYSLRPPFRDPVDFETPAPAEDMDDVNHLNDHL
;
A
#
# COMPACT_ATOMS: atom_id res chain seq x y z
N MET A 1 -6.86 50.42 0.48
CA MET A 1 -5.86 51.16 -0.35
C MET A 1 -5.05 50.13 -1.12
N SER A 2 -4.89 50.27 -2.43
CA SER A 2 -4.05 49.35 -3.23
C SER A 2 -2.61 49.81 -3.15
N LEU A 3 -1.71 48.98 -2.64
CA LEU A 3 -0.28 49.27 -2.75
C LEU A 3 0.15 49.04 -4.21
N PRO A 4 1.05 49.88 -4.74
CA PRO A 4 1.64 49.61 -6.05
C PRO A 4 2.37 48.27 -6.01
N LEU A 5 2.38 47.58 -7.15
CA LEU A 5 3.15 46.35 -7.29
C LEU A 5 4.64 46.66 -7.02
N PRO A 6 5.30 45.98 -6.06
CA PRO A 6 6.69 46.25 -5.72
C PRO A 6 7.60 45.98 -6.92
N ALA A 7 8.68 46.76 -7.07
CA ALA A 7 9.65 46.51 -8.13
C ALA A 7 10.35 45.15 -8.00
N ILE A 8 10.51 44.66 -6.76
CA ILE A 8 11.12 43.37 -6.43
C ILE A 8 10.10 42.52 -5.65
N LEU A 9 9.88 41.29 -6.09
CA LEU A 9 9.05 40.29 -5.41
C LEU A 9 9.88 39.18 -4.82
N THR A 10 9.43 38.68 -3.67
CA THR A 10 9.77 37.34 -3.21
C THR A 10 8.98 36.32 -4.02
N CYS A 11 9.70 35.45 -4.71
CA CYS A 11 9.16 34.34 -5.48
C CYS A 11 9.47 33.03 -4.76
N ARG A 12 8.55 32.07 -4.85
CA ARG A 12 8.73 30.71 -4.33
C ARG A 12 8.51 29.70 -5.43
N LEU A 13 9.58 29.01 -5.82
CA LEU A 13 9.56 27.93 -6.79
C LEU A 13 9.28 26.60 -6.09
N ALA A 14 8.23 25.90 -6.52
CA ALA A 14 7.97 24.52 -6.13
C ALA A 14 8.15 23.59 -7.34
N ILE A 15 9.07 22.63 -7.20
CA ILE A 15 9.32 21.61 -8.22
C ILE A 15 8.40 20.43 -7.94
N LYS A 16 7.59 20.02 -8.92
CA LYS A 16 6.60 18.94 -8.82
C LYS A 16 7.06 17.71 -9.61
N ASN A 17 6.74 16.53 -9.10
CA ASN A 17 6.96 15.26 -9.82
C ASN A 17 5.64 14.74 -10.39
N GLY A 18 5.51 14.69 -11.71
CA GLY A 18 4.30 14.27 -12.43
C GLY A 18 3.83 15.29 -13.46
N ASP A 19 2.67 15.04 -14.04
CA ASP A 19 2.13 15.83 -15.14
C ASP A 19 1.58 17.19 -14.65
N PRO A 20 1.70 18.26 -15.46
CA PRO A 20 1.14 19.56 -15.14
C PRO A 20 -0.33 19.50 -14.72
N LEU A 21 -0.69 20.31 -13.72
CA LEU A 21 -2.08 20.50 -13.28
C LEU A 21 -2.77 19.27 -12.65
N THR A 22 -2.06 18.14 -12.51
CA THR A 22 -2.55 16.94 -11.81
C THR A 22 -2.13 16.92 -10.33
N SER A 23 -2.68 16.01 -9.52
CA SER A 23 -2.25 15.88 -8.12
C SER A 23 -0.80 15.38 -8.05
N CYS A 24 0.12 16.25 -7.63
CA CYS A 24 1.55 15.92 -7.59
C CYS A 24 2.21 16.35 -6.28
N ARG A 25 3.13 15.51 -5.79
CA ARG A 25 3.98 15.83 -4.65
C ARG A 25 5.12 16.75 -5.08
N ASN A 26 5.60 17.56 -4.13
CA ASN A 26 6.82 18.33 -4.33
C ASN A 26 7.99 17.35 -4.43
N LYS A 27 8.84 17.52 -5.46
CA LYS A 27 10.05 16.73 -5.65
C LYS A 27 11.14 17.12 -4.64
N THR A 28 11.17 18.40 -4.25
CA THR A 28 12.09 18.96 -3.26
C THR A 28 11.37 20.02 -2.41
N GLU A 29 12.02 20.49 -1.34
CA GLU A 29 11.55 21.67 -0.62
C GLU A 29 11.46 22.89 -1.56
N PRO A 30 10.44 23.77 -1.39
CA PRO A 30 10.33 25.00 -2.16
C PRO A 30 11.57 25.89 -2.02
N ILE A 31 11.85 26.66 -3.06
CA ILE A 31 13.03 27.53 -3.15
C ILE A 31 12.55 28.98 -3.22
N ASP A 32 13.00 29.80 -2.28
CA ASP A 32 12.68 31.23 -2.26
C ASP A 32 13.81 32.03 -2.90
N PHE A 33 13.44 32.97 -3.78
CA PHE A 33 14.37 33.88 -4.44
C PHE A 33 13.69 35.22 -4.74
N SER A 34 14.48 36.28 -4.92
CA SER A 34 13.96 37.60 -5.27
C SER A 34 14.04 37.84 -6.78
N PHE A 35 13.04 38.50 -7.35
CA PHE A 35 13.00 38.83 -8.77
C PHE A 35 12.45 40.23 -9.02
N GLN A 36 13.02 40.94 -10.00
CA GLN A 36 12.62 42.29 -10.38
C GLN A 36 11.57 42.22 -11.50
N ILE A 37 10.35 42.74 -11.25
CA ILE A 37 9.17 42.49 -12.12
C ILE A 37 9.25 43.22 -13.47
N ASP A 38 9.95 44.35 -13.54
CA ASP A 38 10.13 45.10 -14.80
C ASP A 38 10.92 44.32 -15.86
N ARG A 39 11.53 43.19 -15.47
CA ARG A 39 12.22 42.25 -16.34
C ARG A 39 11.22 41.35 -17.06
N SER A 40 11.61 40.96 -18.27
CA SER A 40 10.78 40.11 -19.13
C SER A 40 10.60 38.70 -18.58
N PHE A 41 9.57 37.99 -19.07
CA PHE A 41 9.33 36.60 -18.70
C PHE A 41 10.53 35.70 -19.02
N ARG A 42 11.26 35.94 -20.12
CA ARG A 42 12.51 35.22 -20.41
C ARG A 42 13.51 35.27 -19.27
N LEU A 43 13.69 36.44 -18.67
CA LEU A 43 14.62 36.61 -17.54
C LEU A 43 14.08 35.93 -16.27
N PHE A 44 12.77 35.94 -16.07
CA PHE A 44 12.13 35.19 -14.98
C PHE A 44 12.33 33.67 -15.15
N LYS A 45 12.07 33.13 -16.35
CA LYS A 45 12.26 31.71 -16.67
C LYS A 45 13.73 31.32 -16.52
N ALA A 46 14.67 32.16 -16.94
CA ALA A 46 16.11 31.92 -16.75
C ALA A 46 16.52 31.89 -15.26
N GLN A 47 15.94 32.77 -14.42
CA GLN A 47 16.16 32.73 -12.97
C GLN A 47 15.57 31.45 -12.35
N VAL A 48 14.35 31.08 -12.75
CA VAL A 48 13.71 29.82 -12.33
C VAL A 48 14.57 28.62 -12.72
N ALA A 49 15.10 28.59 -13.95
CA ALA A 49 16.01 27.56 -14.42
C ALA A 49 17.28 27.51 -13.55
N THR A 50 17.87 28.66 -13.23
CA THR A 50 19.07 28.76 -12.38
C THR A 50 18.84 28.16 -11.00
N GLU A 51 17.75 28.54 -10.32
CA GLU A 51 17.41 28.00 -9.00
C GLU A 51 17.01 26.52 -9.07
N PHE A 52 16.34 26.10 -10.15
CA PHE A 52 16.02 24.71 -10.41
C PHE A 52 17.31 23.88 -10.55
N ILE A 53 18.23 24.27 -11.44
CA ILE A 53 19.49 23.55 -11.71
C ILE A 53 20.35 23.47 -10.46
N ARG A 54 20.37 24.54 -9.64
CA ARG A 54 21.07 24.52 -8.35
C ARG A 54 20.57 23.42 -7.42
N ARG A 55 19.28 23.09 -7.48
CA ARG A 55 18.66 22.04 -6.65
C ARG A 55 18.67 20.66 -7.32
N LEU A 56 18.44 20.60 -8.63
CA LEU A 56 18.34 19.39 -9.45
C LEU A 56 19.10 19.60 -10.78
N PRO A 57 20.43 19.44 -10.79
CA PRO A 57 21.26 19.86 -11.93
C PRO A 57 21.03 19.06 -13.22
N ASN A 58 20.53 17.82 -13.10
CA ASN A 58 20.38 16.90 -14.22
C ASN A 58 18.95 16.80 -14.77
N ASP A 59 17.98 17.47 -14.15
CA ASP A 59 16.56 17.27 -14.46
C ASP A 59 15.92 18.41 -15.27
N TRP A 60 16.61 19.55 -15.43
CA TRP A 60 16.06 20.71 -16.13
C TRP A 60 15.98 20.48 -17.64
N GLN A 61 14.89 20.90 -18.26
CA GLN A 61 14.72 20.94 -19.71
C GLN A 61 14.18 22.32 -20.13
N ASP A 62 14.69 22.86 -21.24
CA ASP A 62 14.37 24.23 -21.68
C ASP A 62 12.93 24.40 -22.14
N ASP A 63 12.27 23.30 -22.52
CA ASP A 63 10.86 23.24 -22.90
C ASP A 63 9.91 23.25 -21.69
N PHE A 64 10.42 23.16 -20.46
CA PHE A 64 9.57 23.23 -19.28
C PHE A 64 8.80 24.54 -19.19
N SER A 65 7.49 24.39 -19.00
CA SER A 65 6.59 25.49 -18.71
C SER A 65 6.63 25.87 -17.23
N VAL A 66 6.47 27.17 -16.95
CA VAL A 66 6.40 27.71 -15.59
C VAL A 66 4.97 28.09 -15.31
N TYR A 67 4.41 27.60 -14.20
CA TYR A 67 3.02 27.87 -13.82
C TYR A 67 2.96 28.80 -12.61
N LEU A 68 1.95 29.65 -12.57
CA LEU A 68 1.63 30.55 -11.47
C LEU A 68 0.41 30.03 -10.71
N LYS A 69 0.46 30.03 -9.38
CA LYS A 69 -0.74 29.84 -8.56
C LYS A 69 -1.48 31.19 -8.42
N PRO A 70 -2.71 31.33 -8.96
CA PRO A 70 -3.37 32.63 -9.02
C PRO A 70 -3.82 33.15 -7.65
N THR A 71 -4.32 32.28 -6.77
CA THR A 71 -4.84 32.62 -5.44
C THR A 71 -4.34 31.67 -4.36
N LYS A 72 -4.43 32.05 -3.08
CA LYS A 72 -3.92 31.25 -1.95
C LYS A 72 -4.53 29.83 -1.92
N HIS A 73 -5.81 29.70 -2.23
CA HIS A 73 -6.58 28.46 -2.17
C HIS A 73 -6.85 27.82 -3.54
N ALA A 74 -6.31 28.38 -4.63
CA ALA A 74 -6.47 27.79 -5.96
C ALA A 74 -5.97 26.34 -5.94
N PRO A 75 -6.80 25.36 -6.37
CA PRO A 75 -6.35 23.99 -6.54
C PRO A 75 -5.34 23.92 -7.70
N GLN A 76 -4.51 22.88 -7.69
CA GLN A 76 -3.41 22.72 -8.64
C GLN A 76 -3.88 22.70 -10.11
N ARG A 77 -5.08 22.18 -10.37
CA ARG A 77 -5.72 22.17 -11.69
C ARG A 77 -6.02 23.56 -12.28
N GLU A 78 -6.06 24.59 -11.43
CA GLU A 78 -6.34 25.99 -11.81
C GLU A 78 -5.06 26.84 -11.88
N PHE A 79 -3.88 26.21 -11.84
CA PHE A 79 -2.63 26.94 -12.03
C PHE A 79 -2.50 27.41 -13.48
N LEU A 80 -1.83 28.54 -13.65
CA LEU A 80 -1.85 29.33 -14.87
C LEU A 80 -0.45 29.31 -15.54
N GLU A 81 -0.33 28.75 -16.74
CA GLU A 81 0.93 28.67 -17.50
C GLU A 81 1.45 30.05 -17.95
N LEU A 82 2.66 30.41 -17.57
CA LEU A 82 3.25 31.71 -17.88
C LEU A 82 3.93 31.72 -19.25
N ASP A 83 3.72 32.81 -19.98
CA ASP A 83 4.39 33.13 -21.24
C ASP A 83 4.74 34.64 -21.29
N GLU A 84 5.37 35.07 -22.39
CA GLU A 84 5.82 36.46 -22.57
C GLU A 84 4.66 37.48 -22.59
N GLU A 85 3.48 37.08 -23.09
CA GLU A 85 2.33 37.97 -23.28
C GLU A 85 1.52 38.11 -21.99
N ASN A 86 1.48 37.05 -21.18
CA ASN A 86 0.60 36.94 -20.03
C ASN A 86 1.30 37.17 -18.69
N PHE A 87 2.64 37.14 -18.63
CA PHE A 87 3.40 37.20 -17.38
C PHE A 87 3.05 38.43 -16.53
N SER A 88 3.20 39.62 -17.09
CA SER A 88 2.99 40.87 -16.35
C SER A 88 1.53 41.02 -15.86
N SER A 89 0.56 40.66 -16.71
CA SER A 89 -0.86 40.78 -16.36
C SER A 89 -1.26 39.77 -15.28
N ARG A 90 -0.74 38.54 -15.32
CA ARG A 90 -1.02 37.50 -14.31
C ARG A 90 -0.35 37.79 -12.97
N VAL A 91 0.88 38.30 -12.97
CA VAL A 91 1.56 38.76 -11.75
C VAL A 91 0.80 39.92 -11.11
N ALA A 92 0.45 40.95 -11.89
CA ALA A 92 -0.31 42.10 -11.41
C ALA A 92 -1.68 41.69 -10.84
N ARG A 93 -2.39 40.77 -11.50
CA ARG A 93 -3.66 40.24 -11.02
C ARG A 93 -3.51 39.43 -9.73
N SER A 94 -2.47 38.62 -9.61
CA SER A 94 -2.21 37.85 -8.37
C SER A 94 -1.89 38.79 -7.19
N TRP A 95 -1.13 39.86 -7.45
CA TRP A 95 -0.87 40.93 -6.48
C TRP A 95 -2.13 41.69 -6.06
N GLU A 96 -3.00 42.02 -7.02
CA GLU A 96 -4.26 42.69 -6.72
C GLU A 96 -5.15 41.81 -5.83
N LEU A 97 -5.25 40.51 -6.14
CA LEU A 97 -6.02 39.56 -5.35
C LEU A 97 -5.41 39.32 -3.96
N ALA A 98 -4.12 39.57 -3.77
CA ALA A 98 -3.48 39.44 -2.47
C ALA A 98 -4.03 40.43 -1.44
N ARG A 99 -4.58 41.57 -1.86
CA ARG A 99 -5.20 42.55 -0.94
C ARG A 99 -6.41 41.97 -0.18
N LEU A 100 -7.02 40.91 -0.70
CA LEU A 100 -8.18 40.26 -0.09
C LEU A 100 -7.79 39.24 1.00
N ARG A 101 -6.49 39.04 1.26
CA ARG A 101 -5.97 38.10 2.27
C ARG A 101 -5.98 38.74 3.66
N LEU A 102 -5.94 37.90 4.72
CA LEU A 102 -5.92 38.34 6.12
C LEU A 102 -4.76 39.32 6.43
N HIS A 103 -3.55 39.03 5.96
CA HIS A 103 -2.38 39.92 6.07
C HIS A 103 -2.19 40.79 4.81
N GLY A 104 -3.19 40.82 3.93
CA GLY A 104 -3.17 41.58 2.68
C GLY A 104 -1.94 41.31 1.82
N GLN A 105 -1.31 42.39 1.37
CA GLN A 105 -0.19 42.42 0.45
C GLN A 105 1.19 42.31 1.13
N SER A 106 1.29 42.41 2.47
CA SER A 106 2.59 42.37 3.17
C SER A 106 3.27 41.00 3.08
N ASP A 107 2.47 39.94 3.06
CA ASP A 107 2.95 38.54 3.05
C ASP A 107 2.84 37.93 1.64
N PHE A 108 2.83 38.77 0.60
CA PHE A 108 2.70 38.28 -0.76
C PHE A 108 3.99 37.60 -1.22
N VAL A 109 3.85 36.34 -1.60
CA VAL A 109 4.89 35.55 -2.27
C VAL A 109 4.35 35.07 -3.61
N LEU A 110 5.11 35.28 -4.68
CA LEU A 110 4.77 34.82 -6.02
C LEU A 110 5.09 33.33 -6.14
N MET A 111 4.07 32.48 -6.09
CA MET A 111 4.22 31.04 -6.13
C MET A 111 4.33 30.52 -7.57
N SER A 112 5.52 30.07 -7.97
CA SER A 112 5.77 29.44 -9.27
C SER A 112 5.97 27.94 -9.16
N PHE A 113 5.59 27.20 -10.21
CA PHE A 113 5.64 25.75 -10.25
C PHE A 113 6.25 25.27 -11.56
N VAL A 114 7.16 24.31 -11.47
CA VAL A 114 7.72 23.59 -12.61
C VAL A 114 7.47 22.11 -12.40
N TYR A 115 7.08 21.43 -13.47
CA TYR A 115 6.72 20.02 -13.46
C TYR A 115 7.82 19.22 -14.13
N VAL A 116 8.36 18.25 -13.41
CA VAL A 116 9.24 17.25 -13.99
C VAL A 116 8.37 16.05 -14.35
N PRO A 117 8.18 15.75 -15.65
CA PRO A 117 7.45 14.57 -16.08
C PRO A 117 8.06 13.34 -15.41
N ARG A 118 7.20 12.44 -14.94
CA ARG A 118 7.70 11.15 -14.48
C ARG A 118 8.23 10.45 -15.73
N ALA A 119 9.52 10.12 -15.74
CA ALA A 119 10.08 9.29 -16.80
C ALA A 119 9.16 8.07 -16.97
N PRO A 120 8.81 7.65 -18.19
CA PRO A 120 8.08 6.41 -18.37
C PRO A 120 8.98 5.32 -17.80
N GLU A 121 8.68 4.90 -16.56
CA GLU A 121 9.41 3.82 -15.92
C GLU A 121 9.34 2.65 -16.89
N PRO A 122 10.48 2.07 -17.32
CA PRO A 122 10.41 0.77 -17.98
C PRO A 122 9.64 -0.13 -17.03
N ARG A 123 8.55 -0.73 -17.53
CA ARG A 123 7.58 -1.58 -16.81
C ARG A 123 8.19 -2.84 -16.15
N ALA A 124 9.51 -2.88 -15.96
CA ALA A 124 10.26 -4.03 -15.52
C ALA A 124 10.21 -4.27 -14.00
N ASN A 125 10.08 -3.22 -13.17
CA ASN A 125 10.40 -3.36 -11.73
C ASN A 125 9.31 -2.91 -10.73
N THR A 126 8.08 -2.60 -11.17
CA THR A 126 7.02 -2.25 -10.21
C THR A 126 6.33 -3.51 -9.68
N ILE A 127 6.66 -3.85 -8.44
CA ILE A 127 5.95 -4.84 -7.61
C ILE A 127 4.46 -4.47 -7.61
N ARG A 128 3.62 -5.32 -8.21
CA ARG A 128 2.17 -5.12 -8.24
C ARG A 128 1.54 -5.54 -6.93
N ARG A 129 0.38 -4.96 -6.59
CA ARG A 129 -0.45 -5.48 -5.50
C ARG A 129 -0.99 -6.85 -5.93
N ALA A 130 -0.74 -7.89 -5.13
CA ALA A 130 -1.36 -9.19 -5.33
C ALA A 130 -2.86 -9.09 -5.02
N THR A 131 -3.68 -8.98 -6.06
CA THR A 131 -5.15 -8.94 -5.92
C THR A 131 -5.72 -10.36 -5.82
N LYS A 132 -6.87 -10.52 -5.15
CA LYS A 132 -7.52 -11.84 -4.96
C LYS A 132 -7.69 -12.61 -6.28
N ASN A 133 -8.14 -11.92 -7.34
CA ASN A 133 -8.33 -12.53 -8.66
C ASN A 133 -7.01 -13.02 -9.26
N GLN A 134 -5.95 -12.21 -9.20
CA GLN A 134 -4.64 -12.60 -9.71
C GLN A 134 -4.03 -13.76 -8.93
N ILE A 135 -4.19 -13.77 -7.60
CA ILE A 135 -3.74 -14.91 -6.77
C ILE A 135 -4.48 -16.17 -7.21
N GLN A 136 -5.82 -16.10 -7.35
CA GLN A 136 -6.63 -17.24 -7.79
C GLN A 136 -6.24 -17.77 -9.17
N GLU A 137 -5.84 -16.89 -10.11
CA GLU A 137 -5.33 -17.27 -11.42
C GLU A 137 -3.95 -17.94 -11.34
N GLN A 138 -3.08 -17.52 -10.41
CA GLN A 138 -1.74 -18.10 -10.28
C GLN A 138 -1.73 -19.43 -9.50
N VAL A 139 -2.66 -19.67 -8.57
CA VAL A 139 -2.73 -20.91 -7.77
C VAL A 139 -2.65 -22.19 -8.62
N PRO A 140 -3.48 -22.40 -9.67
CA PRO A 140 -3.41 -23.63 -10.46
C PRO A 140 -2.10 -23.76 -11.25
N ARG A 141 -1.53 -22.63 -11.71
CA ARG A 141 -0.25 -22.61 -12.44
C ARG A 141 0.92 -23.00 -11.54
N VAL A 142 0.89 -22.51 -10.30
CA VAL A 142 1.86 -22.86 -9.26
C VAL A 142 1.73 -24.33 -8.86
N ALA A 143 0.51 -24.81 -8.63
CA ALA A 143 0.27 -26.22 -8.30
C ALA A 143 0.79 -27.17 -9.39
N ALA A 144 0.50 -26.87 -10.66
CA ALA A 144 0.99 -27.67 -11.80
C ALA A 144 2.52 -27.71 -11.85
N MET A 145 3.19 -26.57 -11.72
CA MET A 145 4.66 -26.51 -11.76
C MET A 145 5.31 -27.24 -10.58
N LEU A 146 4.75 -27.12 -9.37
CA LEU A 146 5.27 -27.83 -8.20
C LEU A 146 5.09 -29.34 -8.36
N ALA A 147 3.97 -29.79 -8.94
CA ALA A 147 3.76 -31.19 -9.28
C ALA A 147 4.76 -31.69 -10.35
N GLU A 148 4.97 -30.94 -11.44
CA GLU A 148 5.95 -31.26 -12.49
C GLU A 148 7.37 -31.39 -11.93
N ARG A 149 7.74 -30.55 -10.97
CA ARG A 149 9.06 -30.58 -10.32
C ARG A 149 9.16 -31.57 -9.17
N ASN A 150 8.12 -32.37 -8.90
CA ASN A 150 8.04 -33.29 -7.75
C ASN A 150 8.33 -32.61 -6.40
N ILE A 151 7.90 -31.36 -6.25
CA ILE A 151 8.07 -30.60 -5.02
C ILE A 151 6.83 -30.81 -4.16
N SER A 152 6.99 -31.57 -3.08
CA SER A 152 5.96 -31.71 -2.04
C SER A 152 5.56 -30.32 -1.54
N SER A 153 4.29 -29.97 -1.71
CA SER A 153 3.70 -28.68 -1.37
C SER A 153 2.23 -28.88 -1.07
N GLY A 154 1.70 -28.11 -0.12
CA GLY A 154 0.29 -28.08 0.22
C GLY A 154 -0.31 -26.68 0.07
N PRO A 155 -1.53 -26.46 0.58
CA PRO A 155 -2.27 -25.22 0.37
C PRO A 155 -1.51 -23.97 0.82
N ALA A 156 -0.76 -24.02 1.93
CA ALA A 156 -0.08 -22.85 2.47
C ALA A 156 1.12 -22.43 1.62
N SER A 157 1.97 -23.37 1.22
CA SER A 157 3.12 -23.10 0.35
C SER A 157 2.70 -22.69 -1.07
N GLN A 158 1.64 -23.31 -1.62
CA GLN A 158 1.07 -22.93 -2.91
C GLN A 158 0.51 -21.51 -2.90
N LEU A 159 -0.26 -21.13 -1.88
CA LEU A 159 -0.85 -19.79 -1.77
C LEU A 159 0.21 -18.71 -1.61
N TYR A 160 1.25 -18.98 -0.82
CA TYR A 160 2.38 -18.08 -0.66
C TYR A 160 3.10 -17.84 -1.99
N MET A 161 3.39 -18.91 -2.72
CA MET A 161 4.05 -18.81 -4.01
C MET A 161 3.17 -18.12 -5.07
N ALA A 162 1.86 -18.41 -5.10
CA ALA A 162 0.90 -17.72 -5.96
C ALA A 162 0.83 -16.22 -5.64
N THR A 163 0.92 -15.86 -4.35
CA THR A 163 0.95 -14.46 -3.91
C THR A 163 2.24 -13.76 -4.37
N MET A 164 3.39 -14.42 -4.28
CA MET A 164 4.65 -13.89 -4.81
C MET A 164 4.59 -13.69 -6.32
N GLN A 165 4.06 -14.67 -7.06
CA GLN A 165 3.92 -14.58 -8.51
C GLN A 165 2.93 -13.49 -8.93
N ALA A 166 1.82 -13.32 -8.22
CA ALA A 166 0.81 -12.30 -8.51
C ALA A 166 1.35 -10.86 -8.38
N ARG A 167 2.47 -10.67 -7.67
CA ARG A 167 3.16 -9.37 -7.57
C ARG A 167 4.07 -9.09 -8.76
N LEU A 168 4.40 -10.11 -9.54
CA LEU A 168 5.28 -9.99 -10.70
C LEU A 168 4.49 -9.69 -11.99
N PRO A 169 5.17 -9.17 -13.03
CA PRO A 169 4.60 -9.08 -14.37
C PRO A 169 4.09 -10.43 -14.90
N ALA A 170 3.12 -10.40 -15.83
CA ALA A 170 2.48 -11.62 -16.35
C ALA A 170 3.44 -12.54 -17.12
N ASP A 171 4.51 -11.97 -17.67
CA ASP A 171 5.61 -12.60 -18.40
C ASP A 171 6.76 -13.08 -17.49
N ALA A 172 6.70 -12.80 -16.19
CA ALA A 172 7.73 -13.22 -15.27
C ALA A 172 7.80 -14.76 -15.16
N PRO A 173 9.01 -15.36 -15.20
CA PRO A 173 9.16 -16.80 -15.11
C PRO A 173 8.69 -17.32 -13.74
N LEU A 174 7.98 -18.44 -13.75
CA LEU A 174 7.55 -19.10 -12.52
C LEU A 174 8.76 -19.74 -11.83
N GLN A 175 9.15 -19.21 -10.68
CA GLN A 175 10.31 -19.69 -9.91
C GLN A 175 9.89 -20.12 -8.52
N VAL A 176 10.39 -21.27 -8.08
CA VAL A 176 10.19 -21.77 -6.71
C VAL A 176 10.97 -20.87 -5.76
N PRO A 177 10.32 -20.25 -4.76
CA PRO A 177 11.02 -19.40 -3.80
C PRO A 177 11.99 -20.22 -2.95
N ASP A 178 13.27 -19.84 -2.88
CA ASP A 178 14.23 -20.37 -1.92
C ASP A 178 14.40 -19.40 -0.74
N ASN A 179 13.34 -19.26 0.05
CA ASN A 179 13.39 -18.47 1.27
C ASN A 179 12.88 -19.29 2.47
N THR A 180 13.23 -18.82 3.67
CA THR A 180 12.89 -19.50 4.92
C THR A 180 11.38 -19.68 5.09
N THR A 181 10.59 -18.69 4.71
CA THR A 181 9.11 -18.74 4.82
C THR A 181 8.52 -19.86 3.97
N PHE A 182 8.96 -19.99 2.71
CA PHE A 182 8.49 -21.05 1.82
C PHE A 182 8.82 -22.44 2.37
N ARG A 183 10.03 -22.62 2.92
CA ARG A 183 10.43 -23.88 3.58
C ARG A 183 9.59 -24.17 4.83
N GLN A 184 9.32 -23.17 5.66
CA GLN A 184 8.47 -23.32 6.85
C GLN A 184 7.04 -23.71 6.47
N LEU A 185 6.45 -23.05 5.47
CA LEU A 185 5.10 -23.36 5.01
C LEU A 185 4.99 -24.75 4.43
N ARG A 186 6.03 -25.22 3.71
CA ARG A 186 6.10 -26.61 3.24
C ARG A 186 6.14 -27.61 4.40
N ASN A 187 6.86 -27.31 5.48
CA ASN A 187 6.86 -28.15 6.68
C ASN A 187 5.47 -28.17 7.35
N ILE A 188 4.80 -27.01 7.44
CA ILE A 188 3.43 -26.93 7.95
C ILE A 188 2.48 -27.78 7.08
N ASP A 189 2.57 -27.67 5.75
CA ASP A 189 1.77 -28.48 4.83
C ASP A 189 2.00 -29.99 5.04
N GLN A 190 3.26 -30.40 5.21
CA GLN A 190 3.61 -31.80 5.49
C GLN A 190 3.00 -32.27 6.82
N LEU A 191 3.14 -31.49 7.89
CA LEU A 191 2.57 -31.81 9.19
C LEU A 191 1.04 -31.89 9.13
N SER A 192 0.39 -30.98 8.40
CA SER A 192 -1.06 -31.01 8.18
C SER A 192 -1.49 -32.29 7.46
N GLN A 193 -0.78 -32.70 6.41
CA GLN A 193 -1.07 -33.93 5.68
C GLN A 193 -0.86 -35.19 6.55
N GLU A 194 0.23 -35.25 7.32
CA GLU A 194 0.47 -36.33 8.29
C GLU A 194 -0.63 -36.37 9.36
N MET A 195 -1.14 -35.22 9.79
CA MET A 195 -2.25 -35.15 10.75
C MET A 195 -3.58 -35.59 10.13
N GLU A 196 -3.90 -35.18 8.90
CA GLU A 196 -5.12 -35.62 8.19
C GLU A 196 -5.13 -37.14 7.97
N THR A 197 -4.00 -37.72 7.56
CA THR A 197 -3.88 -39.18 7.40
C THR A 197 -4.06 -39.92 8.74
N ASN A 198 -3.48 -39.41 9.82
CA ASN A 198 -3.67 -39.95 11.17
C ASN A 198 -5.13 -39.81 11.65
N GLN A 199 -5.78 -38.67 11.38
CA GLN A 199 -7.20 -38.46 11.70
C GLN A 199 -8.11 -39.41 10.93
N ASN A 200 -7.93 -39.55 9.62
CA ASN A 200 -8.72 -40.47 8.81
C ASN A 200 -8.55 -41.92 9.26
N THR A 201 -7.32 -42.30 9.67
CA THR A 201 -7.05 -43.62 10.26
C THR A 201 -7.73 -43.79 11.63
N THR A 202 -7.74 -42.73 12.44
CA THR A 202 -8.39 -42.71 13.77
C THR A 202 -9.91 -42.69 13.67
N GLN A 203 -10.48 -42.03 12.66
CA GLN A 203 -11.92 -42.00 12.36
C GLN A 203 -12.39 -43.33 11.76
N ALA A 204 -11.57 -43.99 10.91
CA ALA A 204 -11.82 -45.37 10.50
C ALA A 204 -11.79 -46.35 11.68
N THR A 205 -11.13 -46.00 12.80
CA THR A 205 -11.22 -46.73 14.08
C THR A 205 -12.24 -46.15 15.07
N ALA A 206 -12.86 -44.99 14.77
CA ALA A 206 -13.93 -44.38 15.55
C ALA A 206 -15.30 -45.00 15.25
N ASP A 207 -15.43 -45.77 14.15
CA ASP A 207 -16.52 -46.74 14.00
C ASP A 207 -16.50 -47.81 15.11
N MET A 208 -15.43 -47.89 15.91
CA MET A 208 -15.44 -48.54 17.23
C MET A 208 -15.66 -47.51 18.35
N ASN A 209 -16.90 -47.00 18.46
CA ASN A 209 -17.38 -46.12 19.54
C ASN A 209 -17.33 -46.74 20.96
N PHE A 210 -16.81 -47.97 21.10
CA PHE A 210 -16.63 -48.67 22.36
C PHE A 210 -15.14 -48.76 22.73
N ARG A 211 -14.81 -48.40 23.97
CA ARG A 211 -13.46 -48.54 24.55
C ARG A 211 -13.51 -49.46 25.77
N MET A 212 -12.47 -50.28 25.93
CA MET A 212 -12.36 -51.22 27.04
C MET A 212 -11.84 -50.50 28.30
N LEU A 213 -12.66 -50.40 29.33
CA LEU A 213 -12.32 -49.86 30.63
C LEU A 213 -12.04 -50.97 31.64
N ARG A 214 -11.07 -50.72 32.53
CA ARG A 214 -10.79 -51.60 33.67
C ARG A 214 -11.53 -51.05 34.89
N ILE A 215 -12.49 -51.80 35.40
CA ILE A 215 -13.30 -51.43 36.56
C ILE A 215 -13.02 -52.43 37.68
N LYS A 216 -12.83 -51.96 38.91
CA LYS A 216 -12.62 -52.84 40.07
C LYS A 216 -13.93 -53.02 40.82
N ILE A 217 -14.47 -54.24 40.85
CA ILE A 217 -15.69 -54.61 41.57
C ILE A 217 -15.34 -55.68 42.60
N GLN A 218 -15.65 -55.44 43.88
CA GLN A 218 -15.41 -56.39 44.98
C GLN A 218 -13.96 -56.92 45.05
N GLY A 219 -12.97 -56.10 44.71
CA GLY A 219 -11.55 -56.48 44.76
C GLY A 219 -10.96 -57.02 43.44
N THR A 220 -11.81 -57.41 42.49
CA THR A 220 -11.40 -57.99 41.20
C THR A 220 -11.51 -56.94 40.09
N VAL A 221 -10.51 -56.88 39.20
CA VAL A 221 -10.51 -55.98 38.04
C VAL A 221 -11.15 -56.70 36.85
N ILE A 222 -12.24 -56.14 36.34
CA ILE A 222 -12.94 -56.61 35.14
C ILE A 222 -12.76 -55.61 33.99
N GLN A 223 -12.78 -56.12 32.76
CA GLN A 223 -12.74 -55.31 31.54
C GLN A 223 -14.13 -55.19 30.96
N VAL A 224 -14.62 -53.96 30.80
CA VAL A 224 -15.96 -53.65 30.29
C VAL A 224 -15.84 -52.73 29.09
N GLN A 225 -16.57 -53.04 28.02
CA GLN A 225 -16.69 -52.12 26.89
C GLN A 225 -17.70 -51.04 27.23
N VAL A 226 -17.28 -49.78 27.11
CA VAL A 226 -18.14 -48.63 27.40
C VAL A 226 -18.10 -47.70 26.20
N HIS A 227 -19.27 -47.15 25.88
CA HIS A 227 -19.43 -46.17 24.82
C HIS A 227 -18.75 -44.85 25.21
N VAL A 228 -17.98 -44.27 24.30
CA VAL A 228 -17.18 -43.06 24.61
C VAL A 228 -18.08 -41.83 24.83
N GLY A 229 -19.22 -41.74 24.13
CA GLY A 229 -20.17 -40.65 24.29
C GLY A 229 -20.79 -40.60 25.69
N ASP A 230 -21.18 -41.77 26.22
CA ASP A 230 -21.83 -41.88 27.53
C ASP A 230 -20.84 -41.49 28.65
N LEU A 231 -19.56 -41.87 28.50
CA LEU A 231 -18.49 -41.44 29.41
C LEU A 231 -18.25 -39.94 29.36
N GLN A 232 -18.30 -39.34 28.17
CA GLN A 232 -18.14 -37.89 28.02
C GLN A 232 -19.29 -37.15 28.71
N GLU A 233 -20.53 -37.60 28.52
CA GLU A 233 -21.71 -37.03 29.19
C GLU A 233 -21.61 -37.11 30.71
N ILE A 234 -21.24 -38.28 31.26
CA ILE A 234 -21.05 -38.47 32.71
C ILE A 234 -19.96 -37.56 33.27
N LEU A 235 -18.86 -37.38 32.53
CA LEU A 235 -17.72 -36.56 32.94
C LEU A 235 -17.90 -35.07 32.63
N GLY A 236 -19.02 -34.66 32.03
CA GLY A 236 -19.25 -33.29 31.59
C GLY A 236 -18.27 -32.81 30.51
N LEU A 237 -17.69 -33.74 29.75
CA LEU A 237 -16.78 -33.44 28.66
C LEU A 237 -17.57 -33.20 27.37
N PRO A 238 -17.13 -32.26 26.53
CA PRO A 238 -17.79 -32.03 25.25
C PRO A 238 -17.68 -33.26 24.33
N ALA A 239 -18.70 -33.46 23.49
CA ALA A 239 -18.73 -34.51 22.47
C ALA A 239 -17.70 -34.29 21.33
N TYR A 240 -17.01 -33.15 21.33
CA TYR A 240 -15.94 -32.81 20.40
C TYR A 240 -14.56 -32.95 21.08
N SER A 241 -13.53 -33.24 20.28
CA SER A 241 -12.15 -33.32 20.80
C SER A 241 -11.69 -31.99 21.38
N LEU A 242 -11.20 -31.99 22.62
CA LEU A 242 -10.59 -30.83 23.28
C LEU A 242 -9.22 -30.44 22.69
N ARG A 243 -8.61 -31.35 21.92
CA ARG A 243 -7.39 -31.11 21.15
C ARG A 243 -7.64 -31.52 19.71
N PRO A 244 -8.47 -30.75 18.97
CA PRO A 244 -8.59 -31.00 17.54
C PRO A 244 -7.20 -30.71 16.93
N PRO A 245 -6.70 -31.54 15.99
CA PRO A 245 -5.36 -31.36 15.45
C PRO A 245 -5.22 -30.05 14.65
N PHE A 246 -6.35 -29.50 14.20
CA PHE A 246 -6.48 -28.21 13.54
C PHE A 246 -7.71 -27.49 14.10
N ARG A 247 -7.61 -26.18 14.35
CA ARG A 247 -8.79 -25.33 14.40
C ARG A 247 -8.94 -24.77 13.02
N ASP A 248 -10.08 -25.02 12.37
CA ASP A 248 -10.42 -24.29 11.16
C ASP A 248 -10.24 -22.79 11.41
N PRO A 249 -9.69 -22.03 10.43
CA PRO A 249 -9.74 -20.59 10.50
C PRO A 249 -11.19 -20.22 10.77
N VAL A 250 -11.45 -19.64 11.93
CA VAL A 250 -12.75 -19.05 12.19
C VAL A 250 -12.89 -17.98 11.13
N ASP A 251 -13.83 -18.19 10.21
CA ASP A 251 -14.22 -17.18 9.24
C ASP A 251 -14.89 -16.07 10.06
N PHE A 252 -14.05 -15.20 10.63
CA PHE A 252 -14.53 -13.91 11.02
C PHE A 252 -14.86 -13.24 9.69
N GLU A 253 -16.13 -13.35 9.27
CA GLU A 253 -16.77 -12.33 8.45
C GLU A 253 -16.63 -11.03 9.24
N THR A 254 -15.45 -10.45 9.17
CA THR A 254 -15.18 -9.11 9.60
C THR A 254 -15.53 -8.33 8.35
N PRO A 255 -16.75 -7.78 8.24
CA PRO A 255 -17.08 -6.96 7.09
C PRO A 255 -16.00 -5.88 7.00
N ALA A 256 -15.47 -5.68 5.80
CA ALA A 256 -14.60 -4.53 5.56
C ALA A 256 -15.35 -3.29 6.04
N PRO A 257 -14.73 -2.39 6.83
CA PRO A 257 -15.41 -1.19 7.28
C PRO A 257 -15.97 -0.46 6.05
N ALA A 258 -17.27 -0.21 6.08
CA ALA A 258 -18.00 0.38 4.95
C ALA A 258 -17.61 1.86 4.72
N GLU A 259 -17.04 2.49 5.75
CA GLU A 259 -16.62 3.88 5.75
C GLU A 259 -15.18 3.99 6.27
N ASP A 260 -14.42 4.90 5.65
CA ASP A 260 -13.10 5.29 6.12
C ASP A 260 -13.26 5.99 7.46
N MET A 261 -12.75 5.39 8.55
CA MET A 261 -12.86 5.99 9.87
C MET A 261 -11.78 7.06 10.03
N ASP A 262 -12.20 8.29 10.30
CA ASP A 262 -11.26 9.37 10.64
C ASP A 262 -10.38 8.96 11.83
N ASP A 263 -9.07 9.16 11.70
CA ASP A 263 -8.08 8.82 12.74
C ASP A 263 -8.12 9.84 13.89
N VAL A 264 -9.06 9.63 14.82
CA VAL A 264 -9.31 10.54 15.95
C VAL A 264 -8.25 10.41 17.06
N ASN A 265 -7.38 9.40 17.00
CA ASN A 265 -6.44 9.09 18.09
C ASN A 265 -5.19 9.97 18.11
N HIS A 266 -4.93 10.76 17.07
CA HIS A 266 -3.77 11.66 16.99
C HIS A 266 -4.08 13.13 17.33
N LEU A 267 -5.29 13.45 17.81
CA LEU A 267 -5.70 14.85 18.01
C LEU A 267 -5.24 15.49 19.34
N ASN A 268 -4.71 14.73 20.30
CA ASN A 268 -4.44 15.25 21.66
C ASN A 268 -2.98 15.48 22.06
N ASP A 269 -2.01 15.38 21.14
CA ASP A 269 -0.57 15.53 21.48
C ASP A 269 0.04 16.90 21.15
N HIS A 270 -0.77 17.96 21.05
CA HIS A 270 -0.26 19.34 21.01
C HIS A 270 -1.09 20.29 21.88
N LEU A 271 -0.83 20.25 23.18
CA LEU A 271 -1.02 21.37 24.11
C LEU A 271 0.35 21.82 24.63
#